data_AF-A0A1W1DQS5-F1
#
_entry.id   AF-A0A1W1DQS5-F1
#
_cell.length_a   1.000
_cell.length_b   1.000
_cell.length_c   1.000
_cell.angle_alpha   90.00
_cell.angle_beta   90.00
_cell.angle_gamma   90.00
#
_symmetry.space_group_name_H-M   'P 1'
#
loop_
_entity.id
_entity.type
_entity.pdbx_description
1 polymer ?
#
loop_
_entity_poly.entity_id
_entity_poly.type
_entity_poly.pdbx_seq_one_letter_code
_entity_poly.pdbx_strand_id
1 'polypeptide(L)' 'MIMVSDEGANTLGEIAATLADGEGLQAHAQSARYRMK' A
#
# COMPACT_ATOMS: atom_id res chain seq x y z
N MET A 1 -3.95 -15.53 5.34
CA MET A 1 -3.69 -14.20 5.90
C MET A 1 -2.19 -14.02 5.92
N ILE A 2 -1.65 -12.99 5.27
CA ILE A 2 -0.22 -12.66 5.39
C ILE A 2 -0.09 -11.86 6.69
N MET A 3 0.74 -12.34 7.61
CA MET A 3 0.97 -11.70 8.91
C MET A 3 2.25 -10.88 8.80
N VAL A 4 2.11 -9.56 8.88
CA VAL A 4 3.23 -8.60 8.95
C VAL A 4 3.05 -7.73 10.18
N SER A 5 4.13 -7.16 10.69
CA SER A 5 4.04 -6.13 11.73
C SER A 5 3.32 -4.89 11.20
N ASP A 6 2.76 -4.06 12.08
CA ASP A 6 2.17 -2.76 11.69
C ASP A 6 3.18 -1.91 10.89
N GLU A 7 4.45 -1.89 11.31
CA GLU A 7 5.53 -1.17 10.63
C GLU A 7 5.83 -1.75 9.23
N GLY A 8 5.81 -3.08 9.10
CA GLY A 8 5.94 -3.75 7.82
C GLY A 8 4.76 -3.47 6.90
N ALA A 9 3.54 -3.40 7.44
CA ALA A 9 2.33 -3.05 6.69
C ALA A 9 2.39 -1.62 6.14
N ASN A 10 2.87 -0.66 6.94
CA ASN A 10 3.08 0.71 6.50
C ASN A 10 4.12 0.78 5.37
N THR A 11 5.27 0.14 5.55
CA THR A 11 6.35 0.12 4.54
C THR A 11 5.87 -0.49 3.22
N LEU A 12 5.19 -1.64 3.27
CA LEU A 12 4.66 -2.30 2.07
C LEU A 12 3.51 -1.50 1.43
N GLY A 13 2.71 -0.79 2.23
CA GLY A 13 1.66 0.11 1.77
C GLY A 13 2.19 1.25 0.91
N GLU A 14 3.30 1.88 1.30
CA GLU A 14 3.95 2.94 0.52
C GLU A 14 4.46 2.44 -0.83
N ILE A 15 5.12 1.27 -0.83
CA ILE A 15 5.63 0.66 -2.05
C ILE A 15 4.46 0.32 -2.99
N ALA A 16 3.40 -0.30 -2.46
CA ALA A 16 2.22 -0.65 -3.24
C ALA A 16 1.51 0.59 -3.81
N ALA A 17 1.42 1.68 -3.04
CA ALA A 17 0.84 2.93 -3.53
C ALA A 17 1.66 3.51 -4.68
N THR A 18 2.99 3.57 -4.54
CA THR A 18 3.91 4.09 -5.56
C THR A 18 3.82 3.29 -6.86
N LEU A 19 3.80 1.97 -6.77
CA LEU A 19 3.66 1.10 -7.95
C LEU A 19 2.29 1.30 -8.61
N ALA A 20 1.22 1.32 -7.83
CA ALA A 20 -0.13 1.51 -8.35
C ALA A 20 -0.33 2.89 -9.01
N ASP A 21 0.31 3.95 -8.51
CA ASP A 21 0.33 5.24 -9.20
C ASP A 21 1.04 5.14 -10.55
N GLY A 22 2.21 4.49 -10.59
CA GLY A 22 2.99 4.28 -11.82
C GLY A 22 2.26 3.43 -12.87
N GLU A 23 1.43 2.49 -12.44
CA GLU A 23 0.60 1.64 -13.30
C GLU A 23 -0.75 2.28 -13.69
N GLY A 24 -1.05 3.49 -13.20
CA GLY A 24 -2.33 4.17 -13.46
C GLY A 24 -3.52 3.59 -12.69
N LEU A 25 -3.27 2.71 -11.71
CA LEU A 25 -4.27 2.02 -10.89
C LEU A 25 -4.64 2.85 -9.65
N GLN A 26 -5.25 4.01 -9.86
CA GLN A 26 -5.55 4.96 -8.78
C GLN A 26 -6.37 4.37 -7.62
N ALA A 27 -7.35 3.50 -7.90
CA ALA A 27 -8.12 2.84 -6.84
C ALA A 27 -7.25 1.93 -5.95
N HIS A 28 -6.24 1.27 -6.52
CA HIS A 28 -5.30 0.43 -5.78
C HIS A 28 -4.37 1.27 -4.92
N ALA A 29 -3.87 2.40 -5.46
CA ALA A 29 -3.05 3.34 -4.71
C ALA A 29 -3.81 3.91 -3.50
N GLN A 30 -5.08 4.30 -3.68
CA GLN A 30 -5.92 4.77 -2.58
C GLN A 30 -6.17 3.68 -1.52
N SER A 31 -6.42 2.44 -1.95
CA SER A 31 -6.59 1.32 -1.04
C SER A 31 -5.33 0.97 -0.22
N ALA A 32 -4.15 1.14 -0.83
CA ALA A 32 -2.87 0.96 -0.14
C ALA A 32 -2.65 2.08 0.90
N ARG A 33 -2.86 3.35 0.51
CA ARG A 33 -2.74 4.51 1.41
C ARG A 33 -3.73 4.49 2.56
N TYR A 34 -4.98 4.05 2.32
CA TYR A 34 -6.00 3.97 3.38
C TYR A 34 -5.62 3.02 4.52
N ARG A 35 -4.79 2.01 4.23
CA ARG A 35 -4.36 1.01 5.20
C ARG A 35 -3.07 1.39 5.92
N MET A 36 -2.43 2.48 5.51
CA MET A 36 -1.31 3.06 6.24
C MET A 36 -1.87 3.82 7.45
N LYS A 37 -1.31 3.55 8.64
CA LYS A 37 -1.65 4.28 9.88
C LYS A 37 -0.79 5.53 10.04
#